data_AF-A0A1J5JNW5-F1
#
_entry.id   AF-A0A1J5JNW5-F1
#
_cell.length_a   1.000
_cell.length_b   1.000
_cell.length_c   1.000
_cell.angle_alpha   90.00
_cell.angle_beta   90.00
_cell.angle_gamma   90.00
#
_symmetry.space_group_name_H-M   'P 1'
#
loop_
_entity.id
_entity.type
_entity.pdbx_description
1 polymer ?
#
loop_
_entity_poly.entity_id
_entity_poly.type
_entity_poly.pdbx_seq_one_letter_code
_entity_poly.pdbx_strand_id
1 'polypeptide(L)'
;MRHKTRGFIKMENITDAKVKDAKEAVEIVKEFFRKVKGAEIKMGTRELIDWMDFGVISVQELSGGEGTRAKGYKIICDFKENLFGDRKETYDITVGFNGEVTSVKRIENEQI
;
A
#
# COMPACT_ATOMS: atom_id res chain seq x y z
N MET A 1 0.08 1.64 33.90
CA MET A 1 0.76 1.39 32.61
C MET A 1 -0.28 1.42 31.51
N ARG A 2 -0.32 2.48 30.69
CA ARG A 2 -1.30 2.60 29.59
C ARG A 2 -0.79 1.81 28.40
N HIS A 3 -1.40 0.65 28.13
CA HIS A 3 -1.16 -0.09 26.89
C HIS A 3 -1.62 0.78 25.72
N LYS A 4 -0.66 1.29 24.97
CA LYS A 4 -0.85 2.00 23.71
C LYS A 4 -1.31 0.95 22.69
N THR A 5 -2.62 0.74 22.57
CA THR A 5 -3.20 -0.16 21.57
C THR A 5 -2.82 0.38 20.20
N ARG A 6 -1.77 -0.21 19.61
CA ARG A 6 -1.38 0.03 18.23
C ARG A 6 -2.61 -0.26 17.36
N GLY A 7 -3.07 0.74 16.61
CA GLY A 7 -4.17 0.57 15.68
C GLY A 7 -3.84 -0.52 14.67
N PHE A 8 -4.43 -1.69 14.87
CA PHE A 8 -4.47 -2.73 13.85
C PHE A 8 -5.49 -2.25 12.82
N ILE A 9 -5.00 -1.76 11.69
CA ILE A 9 -5.83 -1.50 10.50
C ILE A 9 -6.40 -2.86 10.11
N LYS A 10 -7.73 -2.94 9.99
CA LYS A 10 -8.46 -4.17 9.63
C LYS A 10 -7.83 -4.79 8.38
N MET A 11 -7.70 -6.11 8.37
CA MET A 11 -7.41 -6.89 7.16
C MET A 11 -8.50 -6.57 6.13
N GLU A 12 -8.14 -5.80 5.09
CA GLU A 12 -9.03 -5.53 3.96
C GLU A 12 -8.61 -6.40 2.77
N ASN A 13 -9.54 -7.23 2.33
CA ASN A 13 -9.36 -8.05 1.15
C ASN A 13 -9.72 -7.19 -0.07
N ILE A 14 -8.72 -6.91 -0.91
CA ILE A 14 -8.86 -6.00 -2.05
C ILE A 14 -9.27 -6.78 -3.31
N THR A 15 -8.77 -8.01 -3.45
CA THR A 15 -9.11 -8.92 -4.55
C THR A 15 -9.11 -10.37 -4.07
N ASP A 16 -10.01 -11.19 -4.62
CA ASP A 16 -10.05 -12.65 -4.37
C ASP A 16 -9.00 -13.41 -5.20
N ALA A 17 -8.31 -12.72 -6.12
CA ALA A 17 -7.30 -13.29 -6.98
C ALA A 17 -5.94 -13.42 -6.27
N LYS A 18 -5.31 -14.59 -6.44
CA LYS A 18 -3.94 -14.84 -5.97
C LYS A 18 -2.95 -13.91 -6.68
N VAL A 19 -2.08 -13.26 -5.91
CA VAL A 19 -1.02 -12.40 -6.41
C VAL A 19 0.06 -13.24 -7.08
N LYS A 20 0.22 -13.08 -8.38
CA LYS A 20 1.15 -13.87 -9.21
C LYS A 20 2.54 -13.25 -9.29
N ASP A 21 2.62 -11.93 -9.17
CA ASP A 21 3.85 -11.18 -9.37
C ASP A 21 3.85 -9.82 -8.66
N ALA A 22 5.02 -9.19 -8.60
CA ALA A 22 5.23 -7.88 -7.98
C ALA A 22 4.35 -6.77 -8.59
N LYS A 23 3.99 -6.85 -9.88
CA LYS A 23 3.16 -5.84 -10.54
C LYS A 23 1.72 -5.95 -10.06
N GLU A 24 1.16 -7.16 -9.96
CA GLU A 24 -0.17 -7.37 -9.36
C GLU A 24 -0.20 -6.87 -7.90
N ALA A 25 0.85 -7.13 -7.12
CA ALA A 25 0.95 -6.65 -5.74
C ALA A 25 0.91 -5.11 -5.66
N VAL A 26 1.62 -4.42 -6.56
CA VAL A 26 1.62 -2.95 -6.64
C VAL A 26 0.25 -2.42 -7.06
N GLU A 27 -0.44 -3.06 -8.00
CA GLU A 27 -1.80 -2.65 -8.40
C GLU A 27 -2.80 -2.79 -7.24
N ILE A 28 -2.67 -3.85 -6.42
CA ILE A 28 -3.46 -4.01 -5.19
C ILE A 28 -3.21 -2.87 -4.20
N VAL A 29 -1.95 -2.45 -4.02
CA VAL A 29 -1.61 -1.31 -3.17
C VAL A 29 -2.23 -0.01 -3.70
N LYS A 30 -2.19 0.22 -5.02
CA LYS A 30 -2.84 1.38 -5.64
C LYS A 30 -4.35 1.34 -5.40
N GLU A 31 -4.99 0.19 -5.61
CA GLU A 31 -6.44 0.04 -5.39
C GLU A 31 -6.81 0.24 -3.92
N PHE A 32 -6.00 -0.28 -2.99
CA PHE A 32 -6.16 -0.04 -1.56
C PHE A 32 -6.16 1.46 -1.24
N PHE A 33 -5.18 2.22 -1.75
CA PHE A 33 -5.16 3.66 -1.51
C PHE A 33 -6.26 4.42 -2.24
N ARG A 34 -6.70 3.96 -3.42
CA ARG A 34 -7.90 4.50 -4.09
C ARG A 34 -9.12 4.42 -3.18
N LYS A 35 -9.31 3.29 -2.50
CA LYS A 35 -10.41 3.08 -1.53
C LYS A 35 -10.20 3.90 -0.24
N VAL A 36 -9.00 3.83 0.36
CA VAL A 36 -8.71 4.44 1.69
C VAL A 36 -8.64 5.96 1.64
N LYS A 37 -7.97 6.55 0.65
CA LYS A 37 -7.90 8.01 0.49
C LYS A 37 -9.17 8.58 -0.13
N GLY A 38 -10.18 7.74 -0.38
CA GLY A 38 -11.57 8.16 -0.49
C GLY A 38 -11.82 9.12 -1.65
N ALA A 39 -11.45 8.72 -2.87
CA ALA A 39 -11.77 9.52 -4.03
C ALA A 39 -12.44 8.70 -5.14
N GLU A 40 -13.74 8.45 -4.95
CA GLU A 40 -14.70 8.60 -6.06
C GLU A 40 -14.76 10.06 -6.57
N ILE A 41 -13.83 10.93 -6.16
CA ILE A 41 -13.55 12.22 -6.76
C ILE A 41 -12.83 11.96 -8.09
N LYS A 42 -13.63 11.71 -9.13
CA LYS A 42 -13.16 11.79 -10.52
C LYS A 42 -12.91 13.26 -10.84
N MET A 43 -11.65 13.70 -10.83
CA MET A 43 -11.26 14.96 -11.47
C MET A 43 -11.06 14.70 -12.98
N GLY A 44 -12.17 14.77 -13.73
CA GLY A 44 -12.17 14.51 -15.17
C GLY A 44 -12.11 13.02 -15.50
N THR A 45 -11.23 12.61 -16.43
CA THR A 45 -11.12 11.23 -16.94
C THR A 45 -10.11 10.35 -16.21
N ARG A 46 -9.39 10.87 -15.21
CA ARG A 46 -8.32 10.17 -14.48
C ARG A 46 -8.64 10.04 -13.00
N GLU A 47 -8.23 8.92 -12.40
CA GLU A 47 -8.47 8.63 -10.98
C GLU A 47 -7.51 9.45 -10.10
N LEU A 48 -7.96 9.88 -8.92
CA LEU A 48 -7.22 10.81 -8.05
C LEU A 48 -5.82 10.28 -7.66
N ILE A 49 -5.66 8.97 -7.51
CA ILE A 49 -4.35 8.35 -7.22
C ILE A 49 -3.34 8.56 -8.36
N ASP A 50 -3.80 8.68 -9.60
CA ASP A 50 -2.92 8.92 -10.76
C ASP A 50 -2.34 10.34 -10.71
N TRP A 51 -3.00 11.25 -9.98
CA TRP A 51 -2.54 12.62 -9.75
C TRP A 51 -1.66 12.77 -8.50
N MET A 52 -1.68 11.79 -7.60
CA MET A 52 -0.90 11.82 -6.35
C MET A 52 0.58 11.47 -6.55
N ASP A 53 1.05 11.32 -7.79
CA ASP A 53 2.46 10.98 -8.10
C ASP A 53 2.91 9.72 -7.35
N PHE A 54 2.15 8.64 -7.51
CA PHE A 54 2.44 7.35 -6.86
C PHE A 54 3.77 6.77 -7.35
N GLY A 55 4.77 6.77 -6.48
CA GLY A 55 6.08 6.17 -6.66
C GLY A 55 6.19 4.83 -5.93
N VAL A 56 6.83 3.85 -6.60
CA VAL A 56 7.23 2.60 -5.96
C VAL A 56 8.72 2.71 -5.65
N ILE A 57 9.06 2.71 -4.36
CA ILE A 57 10.44 2.80 -3.87
C ILE A 57 11.08 1.41 -3.88
N SER A 58 10.36 0.39 -3.41
CA SER A 58 10.88 -0.97 -3.31
C SER A 58 9.74 -1.98 -3.35
N VAL A 59 9.99 -3.13 -3.98
CA VAL A 59 9.13 -4.31 -3.89
C VAL A 59 10.00 -5.49 -3.50
N GLN A 60 9.64 -6.18 -2.42
CA GLN A 60 10.35 -7.35 -1.92
C GLN A 60 9.36 -8.51 -1.81
N GLU A 61 9.70 -9.64 -2.41
CA GLU A 61 8.93 -10.87 -2.23
C GLU A 61 9.14 -11.40 -0.81
N LEU A 62 8.05 -11.67 -0.10
CA LEU A 62 8.10 -12.34 1.20
C LEU A 62 8.06 -13.84 0.96
N SER A 63 9.23 -14.46 0.92
CA SER A 63 9.34 -15.91 0.93
C SER A 63 8.88 -16.44 2.29
N GLY A 64 7.94 -17.40 2.26
CA GLY A 64 7.87 -18.36 3.35
C GLY A 64 9.18 -19.15 3.34
N GLY A 65 9.71 -19.54 4.51
CA GLY A 65 11.00 -20.23 4.60
C GLY A 65 11.23 -21.36 3.58
N GLU A 66 12.50 -21.73 3.44
CA GLU A 66 13.09 -22.67 2.48
C GLU A 66 12.07 -23.68 1.87
N GLY A 67 11.76 -23.49 0.59
CA GLY A 67 10.90 -24.40 -0.18
C GLY A 67 9.39 -24.11 -0.16
N THR A 68 8.93 -23.02 0.47
CA THR A 68 7.50 -22.65 0.45
C THR A 68 7.20 -21.49 -0.50
N ARG A 69 6.02 -21.52 -1.14
CA ARG A 69 5.54 -20.48 -2.07
C ARG A 69 5.60 -19.09 -1.42
N ALA A 70 5.78 -18.05 -2.24
CA ALA A 70 5.70 -16.65 -1.81
C ALA A 70 4.47 -16.43 -0.93
N LYS A 71 4.69 -15.95 0.29
CA LYS A 71 3.60 -15.63 1.24
C LYS A 71 2.96 -14.29 0.94
N GLY A 72 3.61 -13.47 0.12
CA GLY A 72 3.12 -12.16 -0.29
C GLY A 72 4.27 -11.25 -0.74
N TYR A 73 4.00 -9.96 -0.74
CA TYR A 73 4.94 -8.91 -1.15
C TYR A 73 4.95 -7.79 -0.11
N LYS A 74 6.14 -7.29 0.17
CA LYS A 74 6.36 -6.07 0.92
C LYS A 74 6.69 -4.95 -0.07
N ILE A 75 5.88 -3.90 -0.05
CA ILE A 75 5.96 -2.77 -0.98
C ILE A 75 6.20 -1.51 -0.16
N ILE A 76 7.24 -0.77 -0.52
CA ILE A 76 7.47 0.59 -0.04
C ILE A 76 7.08 1.53 -1.18
N CYS A 77 6.14 2.42 -0.94
CA CYS A 77 5.67 3.39 -1.91
C CYS A 77 5.57 4.77 -1.29
N ASP A 78 5.66 5.80 -2.12
CA ASP A 78 5.43 7.18 -1.74
C ASP A 78 4.42 7.85 -2.67
N PHE A 79 3.65 8.78 -2.14
CA PHE A 79 2.75 9.59 -2.94
C PHE A 79 2.52 10.93 -2.23
N LYS A 80 2.09 11.94 -2.97
CA LYS A 80 1.78 13.27 -2.44
C LYS A 80 0.66 13.20 -1.39
N GLU A 81 0.87 13.81 -0.23
CA GLU A 81 -0.13 13.89 0.84
C GLU A 81 -1.43 14.53 0.35
N ASN A 82 -1.30 15.57 -0.50
CA ASN A 82 -2.37 16.35 -1.09
C ASN A 82 -2.05 16.66 -2.56
N LEU A 83 -3.07 16.82 -3.41
CA LEU A 83 -2.92 17.11 -4.84
C LEU A 83 -2.15 18.42 -5.13
N PHE A 84 -2.22 19.37 -4.22
CA PHE A 84 -1.62 20.71 -4.36
C PHE A 84 -0.35 20.91 -3.53
N GLY A 85 0.12 19.87 -2.84
CA GLY A 85 1.32 19.94 -2.00
C GLY A 85 2.51 19.18 -2.60
N ASP A 86 3.71 19.63 -2.27
CA ASP A 86 4.96 18.93 -2.62
C ASP A 86 5.39 17.89 -1.57
N ARG A 87 4.66 17.82 -0.44
CA ARG A 87 4.94 16.85 0.62
C ARG A 87 4.50 15.45 0.18
N LYS A 88 5.44 14.50 0.24
CA LYS A 88 5.18 13.08 0.00
C LYS A 88 5.05 12.32 1.32
N GLU A 89 4.10 11.40 1.37
CA GLU A 89 3.98 10.41 2.43
C GLU A 89 4.57 9.09 1.93
N THR A 90 5.43 8.47 2.74
CA THR A 90 5.97 7.14 2.44
C THR A 90 5.25 6.10 3.28
N TYR A 91 4.93 4.96 2.66
CA TYR A 91 4.25 3.84 3.30
C TYR A 91 5.02 2.54 3.06
N ASP A 92 5.06 1.72 4.10
CA ASP A 92 5.50 0.32 4.09
C ASP A 92 4.24 -0.56 4.18
N ILE A 93 4.01 -1.39 3.16
CA ILE A 93 2.77 -2.13 2.97
C ILE A 93 3.07 -3.58 2.70
N THR A 94 2.31 -4.46 3.33
CA THR A 94 2.40 -5.90 3.09
C THR A 94 1.13 -6.40 2.44
N VAL A 95 1.27 -6.92 1.23
CA VAL A 95 0.22 -7.61 0.46
C VAL A 95 0.39 -9.10 0.64
N GLY A 96 -0.67 -9.80 1.05
CA GLY A 96 -0.71 -11.24 1.16
C GLY A 96 -0.85 -11.91 -0.21
N PHE A 97 -0.53 -13.20 -0.27
CA PHE A 97 -0.66 -13.99 -1.50
C PHE A 97 -2.10 -14.06 -2.03
N ASN A 98 -3.13 -13.88 -1.19
CA ASN A 98 -4.53 -13.92 -1.63
C ASN A 98 -5.06 -12.53 -2.03
N GLY A 99 -4.18 -11.54 -2.21
CA GLY A 99 -4.59 -10.21 -2.64
C GLY A 99 -5.11 -9.31 -1.53
N GLU A 100 -4.91 -9.70 -0.27
CA GLU A 100 -5.29 -8.92 0.91
C GLU A 100 -4.16 -7.99 1.37
N VAL A 101 -4.52 -6.76 1.78
CA VAL A 101 -3.56 -5.87 2.43
C VAL A 101 -3.54 -6.22 3.92
N THR A 102 -2.42 -6.79 4.37
CA THR A 102 -2.26 -7.32 5.74
C THR A 102 -1.60 -6.33 6.69
N SER A 103 -0.86 -5.36 6.16
CA SER A 103 -0.20 -4.34 6.97
C SER A 103 0.00 -3.06 6.17
N VAL A 104 -0.22 -1.93 6.82
CA VAL A 104 0.04 -0.60 6.27
C VAL A 104 0.67 0.23 7.37
N LYS A 105 1.87 0.75 7.13
CA LYS A 105 2.61 1.57 8.08
C LYS A 105 3.12 2.82 7.37
N ARG A 106 2.69 3.99 7.82
CA ARG A 106 3.30 5.26 7.40
C ARG A 106 4.73 5.30 7.95
N ILE A 107 5.69 5.56 7.07
CA ILE A 107 7.06 5.91 7.46
C ILE A 107 7.05 7.43 7.60
N GLU A 108 7.11 7.90 8.85
CA GLU A 108 7.34 9.32 9.11
C GLU A 108 8.81 9.62 8.75
N ASN A 109 9.03 10.24 7.59
CA ASN A 109 10.27 10.94 7.35
C ASN A 109 10.21 12.22 8.19
N GLU A 110 10.65 12.14 9.45
CA GLU A 110 11.09 13.33 10.17
C GLU A 110 12.22 13.95 9.34
N GLN A 111 11.87 14.97 8.55
CA GLN A 111 12.86 15.90 8.02
C GLN A 111 13.44 16.63 9.24
N ILE A 112 14.65 16.24 9.63
CA ILE A 112 15.50 17.02 10.53
C ILE A 112 16.13 18.14 9.70
#